data_AF-A0A0M2GVS5-F1
#
_entry.id   AF-A0A0M2GVS5-F1
#
_cell.length_a   1.000
_cell.length_b   1.000
_cell.length_c   1.000
_cell.angle_alpha   90.00
_cell.angle_beta   90.00
_cell.angle_gamma   90.00
#
_symmetry.space_group_name_H-M   'P 1'
#
loop_
_entity.id
_entity.type
_entity.pdbx_description
1 polymer ?
#
loop_
_entity_poly.entity_id
_entity_poly.type
_entity_poly.pdbx_seq_one_letter_code
_entity_poly.pdbx_strand_id
1 'polypeptide(L)'
;MANNLPKAAQPHSLAELHFPVGGERFRPSVEDVVEFLIRQCGVDHVSGWEEHIYEGRELWRRMQFRAVVRDLPAEAAEILRSDGWTIAAPDGFSDESSGSETLTKW
;
A
#
# COMPACT_ATOMS: atom_id res chain seq x y z
N MET A 1 24.63 22.32 20.50
CA MET A 1 24.44 20.90 20.85
C MET A 1 24.22 20.14 19.55
N ALA A 2 25.18 19.29 19.14
CA ALA A 2 25.07 18.54 17.89
C ALA A 2 24.10 17.37 18.10
N ASN A 3 23.01 17.35 17.33
CA ASN A 3 22.00 16.30 17.39
C ASN A 3 22.60 15.03 16.79
N ASN A 4 22.78 14.00 17.61
CA ASN A 4 23.36 12.73 17.19
C ASN A 4 22.24 11.92 16.51
N LEU A 5 22.08 12.08 15.20
CA LEU A 5 21.14 11.27 14.43
C LEU A 5 21.57 9.80 14.54
N PRO A 6 20.63 8.87 14.76
CA PRO A 6 20.96 7.45 14.79
C PRO A 6 21.64 7.05 13.48
N LYS A 7 22.78 6.36 13.59
CA LYS A 7 23.51 5.80 12.45
C LYS A 7 22.54 4.94 11.65
N ALA A 8 22.41 5.22 10.35
CA ALA A 8 21.57 4.42 9.45
C ALA A 8 21.93 2.94 9.62
N ALA A 9 20.94 2.13 10.01
CA ALA A 9 21.09 0.69 10.02
C ALA A 9 21.50 0.27 8.60
N GLN A 10 22.62 -0.43 8.47
CA GLN A 10 23.02 -1.03 7.21
C GLN A 10 22.27 -2.36 7.15
N PRO A 11 21.15 -2.47 6.40
CA PRO A 11 20.41 -3.72 6.35
C PRO A 11 21.36 -4.80 5.84
N HIS A 12 21.56 -5.85 6.65
CA HIS A 12 22.50 -6.92 6.32
C HIS A 12 21.89 -7.90 5.31
N SER A 13 20.57 -7.77 5.04
CA SER A 13 19.83 -8.52 4.05
C SER A 13 18.81 -7.64 3.31
N LEU A 14 18.47 -8.00 2.07
CA LEU A 14 17.37 -7.35 1.34
C LEU A 14 16.01 -7.50 2.04
N ALA A 15 15.86 -8.53 2.87
CA ALA A 15 14.64 -8.76 3.66
C ALA A 15 14.45 -7.72 4.78
N GLU A 16 15.52 -7.03 5.19
CA GLU A 16 15.50 -5.94 6.17
C GLU A 16 15.30 -4.57 5.52
N LEU A 17 15.26 -4.49 4.19
CA LEU A 17 15.07 -3.24 3.48
C LEU A 17 13.58 -2.83 3.55
N HIS A 18 13.28 -1.83 4.36
CA HIS A 18 11.96 -1.22 4.42
C HIS A 18 11.88 -0.01 3.49
N PHE A 19 11.03 -0.09 2.47
CA PHE A 19 10.68 1.08 1.67
C PHE A 19 9.71 1.96 2.48
N PRO A 20 10.03 3.24 2.77
CA PRO A 20 9.19 4.14 3.55
C PRO A 20 8.08 4.72 2.68
N VAL A 21 7.28 3.84 2.09
CA VAL A 21 6.15 4.16 1.22
C VAL A 21 4.89 3.47 1.75
N GLY A 22 3.81 4.24 1.87
CA GLY A 22 2.45 3.77 2.15
C GLY A 22 2.06 3.46 3.61
N GLY A 23 3.01 3.20 4.53
CA GLY A 23 2.65 2.67 5.85
C GLY A 23 2.06 1.26 5.76
N GLU A 24 1.17 0.84 6.67
CA GLU A 24 0.57 -0.52 6.63
C GLU A 24 -0.24 -0.83 5.36
N ARG A 25 -0.66 0.20 4.62
CA ARG A 25 -1.42 0.11 3.36
C ARG A 25 -0.68 0.84 2.24
N PHE A 26 -1.21 0.82 1.01
CA PHE A 26 -0.60 1.53 -0.14
C PHE A 26 0.89 1.19 -0.41
N ARG A 27 1.34 0.01 0.02
CA ARG A 27 2.68 -0.49 -0.26
C ARG A 27 2.83 -0.72 -1.78
N PRO A 28 4.01 -0.44 -2.37
CA PRO A 28 4.33 -0.90 -3.71
C PRO A 28 4.12 -2.41 -3.79
N SER A 29 3.64 -2.87 -4.93
CA SER A 29 3.58 -4.29 -5.20
C SER A 29 4.97 -4.82 -5.53
N VAL A 30 5.15 -6.15 -5.50
CA VAL A 30 6.40 -6.75 -5.96
C VAL A 30 6.64 -6.45 -7.44
N GLU A 31 5.56 -6.36 -8.23
CA GLU A 31 5.57 -6.01 -9.65
C GLU A 31 6.12 -4.59 -9.87
N ASP A 32 5.85 -3.64 -8.96
CA ASP A 32 6.45 -2.29 -9.02
C ASP A 32 7.98 -2.35 -8.89
N VAL A 33 8.50 -3.22 -8.03
CA VAL A 33 9.94 -3.42 -7.86
C VAL A 33 10.56 -4.15 -9.05
N VAL A 34 9.89 -5.19 -9.58
CA VAL A 34 10.37 -5.93 -10.76
C VAL A 34 10.40 -5.03 -11.99
N GLU A 35 9.36 -4.24 -12.24
CA GLU A 35 9.35 -3.27 -13.34
C GLU A 35 10.45 -2.22 -13.19
N PHE A 36 10.71 -1.73 -11.97
CA PHE A 36 11.83 -0.84 -11.70
C PHE A 36 13.18 -1.51 -12.04
N LEU A 37 13.42 -2.74 -11.61
CA LEU A 37 14.66 -3.46 -11.91
C LEU A 37 14.88 -3.66 -13.41
N ILE A 38 13.83 -4.03 -14.15
CA ILE A 38 13.92 -4.21 -15.60
C ILE A 38 14.16 -2.87 -16.31
N ARG A 39 13.30 -1.87 -16.06
CA ARG A 39 13.32 -0.61 -16.81
C ARG A 39 14.42 0.36 -16.39
N GLN A 40 14.76 0.41 -15.10
CA GLN A 40 15.68 1.40 -14.54
C GLN A 40 17.06 0.82 -14.23
N CYS A 41 17.14 -0.47 -13.91
CA CYS A 41 18.41 -1.14 -13.62
C CYS A 41 18.92 -2.00 -14.79
N GLY A 42 18.14 -2.16 -15.87
CA GLY A 42 18.53 -2.90 -17.06
C GLY A 42 18.64 -4.40 -16.83
N VAL A 43 17.87 -4.96 -15.89
CA VAL A 43 17.83 -6.40 -15.65
C VAL A 43 17.21 -7.12 -16.87
N ASP A 44 17.84 -8.24 -17.26
CA ASP A 44 17.35 -9.10 -18.34
C ASP A 44 15.93 -9.57 -18.07
N HIS A 45 15.14 -9.69 -19.13
CA HIS A 45 13.73 -10.04 -19.05
C HIS A 45 13.32 -10.95 -20.22
N VAL A 46 12.20 -11.65 -20.03
CA VAL A 46 11.57 -12.47 -21.05
C VAL A 46 10.52 -11.65 -21.80
N SER A 47 10.21 -12.03 -23.04
CA SER A 47 9.13 -11.40 -23.81
C SER A 47 7.78 -11.52 -23.09
N GLY A 48 7.00 -10.45 -23.05
CA GLY A 48 5.65 -10.44 -22.44
C GLY A 48 5.64 -10.24 -20.92
N TRP A 49 6.79 -9.94 -20.30
CA TRP A 49 6.87 -9.69 -18.87
C TRP A 49 5.93 -8.57 -18.40
N GLU A 50 5.66 -7.56 -19.24
CA GLU A 50 4.78 -6.46 -18.91
C GLU A 50 3.35 -6.91 -18.58
N GLU A 51 2.83 -7.92 -19.28
CA GLU A 51 1.47 -8.43 -19.07
C GLU A 51 1.35 -9.01 -17.66
N HIS A 52 2.31 -9.84 -17.25
CA HIS A 52 2.34 -10.40 -15.89
C HIS A 52 2.48 -9.33 -14.81
N ILE A 53 3.26 -8.27 -15.07
CA ILE A 53 3.37 -7.13 -14.16
C ILE A 53 2.04 -6.40 -14.02
N TYR A 54 1.32 -6.17 -15.13
CA TYR A 54 0.04 -5.47 -15.10
C TYR A 54 -1.05 -6.29 -14.41
N GLU A 55 -1.15 -7.59 -14.68
CA GLU A 55 -2.09 -8.49 -14.02
C GLU A 55 -1.83 -8.60 -12.51
N GLY A 56 -0.58 -8.84 -12.12
CA GLY A 56 -0.19 -8.96 -10.71
C GLY A 56 -0.44 -7.67 -9.93
N ARG A 57 -0.09 -6.53 -10.54
CA ARG A 57 -0.34 -5.20 -9.98
C ARG A 57 -1.83 -4.91 -9.82
N GLU A 58 -2.67 -5.28 -10.80
CA GLU A 58 -4.12 -5.11 -10.67
C GLU A 58 -4.65 -5.94 -9.49
N LEU A 59 -4.24 -7.21 -9.41
CA LEU A 59 -4.62 -8.10 -8.31
C LEU A 59 -4.20 -7.53 -6.94
N TRP A 60 -2.94 -7.11 -6.81
CA TRP A 60 -2.41 -6.49 -5.60
C TRP A 60 -3.20 -5.26 -5.18
N ARG A 61 -3.44 -4.32 -6.12
CA ARG A 61 -4.17 -3.09 -5.84
C ARG A 61 -5.60 -3.36 -5.42
N ARG A 62 -6.28 -4.32 -6.04
CA ARG A 62 -7.63 -4.75 -5.61
C ARG A 62 -7.62 -5.36 -4.22
N MET A 63 -6.59 -6.12 -3.84
CA MET A 63 -6.46 -6.65 -2.47
C MET A 63 -6.21 -5.55 -1.45
N GLN A 64 -5.25 -4.65 -1.72
CA GLN A 64 -4.95 -3.49 -0.87
C GLN A 64 -6.17 -2.58 -0.71
N PHE A 65 -6.88 -2.26 -1.79
CA PHE A 65 -8.10 -1.46 -1.74
C PHE A 65 -9.15 -2.08 -0.80
N ARG A 66 -9.39 -3.39 -0.89
CA ARG A 66 -10.33 -4.06 0.01
C ARG A 66 -9.86 -4.04 1.47
N ALA A 67 -8.56 -4.11 1.72
CA ALA A 67 -8.02 -3.97 3.07
C ALA A 67 -8.27 -2.55 3.60
N VAL A 68 -7.93 -1.52 2.82
CA VAL A 68 -8.18 -0.11 3.14
C VAL A 68 -9.65 0.15 3.43
N VAL A 69 -10.59 -0.36 2.62
CA VAL A 69 -12.03 -0.20 2.87
C VAL A 69 -12.48 -0.86 4.18
N ARG A 70 -11.83 -1.93 4.63
CA ARG A 70 -12.14 -2.55 5.94
C ARG A 70 -11.57 -1.77 7.12
N ASP A 71 -10.42 -1.13 6.93
CA ASP A 71 -9.78 -0.32 7.97
C ASP A 71 -10.38 1.08 8.07
N LEU A 72 -10.92 1.59 6.96
CA LEU A 72 -11.52 2.93 6.78
C LEU A 72 -12.94 2.85 6.18
N PRO A 73 -13.88 2.11 6.81
CA PRO A 73 -15.20 1.89 6.23
C PRO A 73 -16.06 3.16 6.20
N ALA A 74 -15.86 4.09 7.14
CA ALA A 74 -16.61 5.34 7.19
C ALA A 74 -16.24 6.27 6.03
N GLU A 75 -14.95 6.43 5.77
CA GLU A 75 -14.42 7.22 4.66
C GLU A 75 -14.85 6.62 3.30
N ALA A 76 -14.81 5.29 3.17
CA ALA A 76 -15.29 4.62 1.97
C ALA A 76 -16.80 4.83 1.75
N ALA A 77 -17.60 4.75 2.82
CA ALA A 77 -19.04 4.98 2.74
C ALA A 77 -19.40 6.43 2.41
N GLU A 78 -18.65 7.41 2.92
CA GLU A 78 -18.84 8.83 2.63
C GLU A 78 -18.69 9.12 1.12
N ILE A 79 -17.61 8.65 0.50
CA ILE A 79 -17.37 8.85 -0.94
C ILE A 79 -18.50 8.22 -1.77
N LEU A 80 -18.88 6.98 -1.47
CA LEU A 80 -19.94 6.30 -2.22
C LEU A 80 -21.29 7.02 -2.06
N ARG A 81 -21.62 7.54 -0.87
CA ARG A 81 -22.82 8.37 -0.69
C ARG A 81 -22.76 9.64 -1.53
N SER A 82 -21.59 10.28 -1.63
CA SER A 82 -21.41 11.48 -2.47
C SER A 82 -21.62 11.20 -3.96
N ASP A 83 -21.31 9.98 -4.40
CA ASP A 83 -21.55 9.47 -5.75
C ASP A 83 -23.01 9.01 -5.97
N GLY A 84 -23.89 9.17 -4.97
CA GLY A 84 -25.32 8.84 -5.07
C GLY A 84 -25.66 7.39 -4.70
N TRP A 85 -24.74 6.64 -4.09
CA TRP A 85 -25.04 5.30 -3.59
C TRP A 85 -25.79 5.37 -2.27
N THR A 86 -26.82 4.54 -2.13
CA THR A 86 -27.50 4.34 -0.84
C THR A 86 -26.73 3.34 0.01
N ILE A 87 -25.99 3.83 1.01
CA ILE A 87 -25.20 3.00 1.93
C ILE A 87 -25.54 3.35 3.38
N ALA A 88 -25.96 2.35 4.16
CA ALA A 88 -26.19 2.46 5.59
C ALA A 88 -25.07 1.74 6.37
N ALA A 89 -24.67 2.33 7.49
CA ALA A 89 -23.79 1.64 8.42
C ALA A 89 -24.57 0.50 9.11
N PRO A 90 -23.90 -0.62 9.46
CA PRO A 90 -24.50 -1.65 10.30
C PRO A 90 -24.89 -1.11 11.69
N ASP A 91 -25.85 -1.76 12.33
CA ASP A 91 -26.24 -1.45 13.71
C ASP A 91 -25.05 -1.57 14.66
N GLY A 92 -24.85 -0.56 15.51
CA GLY A 92 -23.76 -0.53 16.48
C GLY A 92 -22.38 -0.18 15.91
N PHE A 93 -22.28 0.27 14.66
CA PHE A 93 -21.04 0.81 14.10
C PHE A 93 -20.61 2.09 14.83
N SER A 94 -19.38 2.13 15.34
CA SER A 94 -18.74 3.33 15.89
C SER A 94 -17.44 3.62 15.14
N ASP A 95 -17.27 4.87 14.74
CA ASP A 95 -16.14 5.33 13.91
C ASP A 95 -14.86 5.65 14.72
N GLU A 96 -14.93 5.56 16.05
CA GLU A 96 -13.89 6.03 16.97
C GLU A 96 -12.55 5.25 16.87
N SER A 97 -12.49 4.17 16.08
CA SER A 97 -11.28 3.36 15.86
C SER A 97 -10.77 3.34 14.42
N SER A 98 -11.36 4.10 13.50
CA SER A 98 -11.08 3.99 12.06
C SER A 98 -9.72 4.61 11.67
N GLY A 99 -8.72 3.73 11.52
CA GLY A 99 -7.57 3.85 10.60
C GLY A 99 -6.48 4.91 10.76
N SER A 100 -6.51 5.82 11.75
CA SER A 100 -5.38 6.74 11.97
C SER A 100 -4.06 6.02 12.25
N GLU A 101 -4.08 4.88 12.96
CA GLU A 101 -2.87 4.07 13.16
C GLU A 101 -2.47 3.37 11.85
N THR A 102 -3.42 2.75 11.13
CA THR A 102 -3.15 1.98 9.91
C THR A 102 -2.49 2.81 8.80
N LEU A 103 -2.81 4.10 8.73
CA LEU A 103 -2.24 5.03 7.74
C LEU A 103 -0.86 5.59 8.14
N THR A 104 -0.48 5.51 9.41
CA THR A 104 0.74 6.18 9.94
C THR A 104 1.76 5.22 10.54
N LYS A 105 1.35 3.99 10.86
CA LYS A 105 2.19 2.95 11.44
C LYS A 105 2.98 2.22 10.35
N TRP A 106 4.24 1.93 10.67
CA TRP A 106 5.23 1.34 9.77
C TRP A 106 5.53 -0.10 10.11
#